data_AF-A0A372LWX1-F1
#
_entry.id   AF-A0A372LWX1-F1
#
_cell.length_a   1.000
_cell.length_b   1.000
_cell.length_c   1.000
_cell.angle_alpha   90.00
_cell.angle_beta   90.00
_cell.angle_gamma   90.00
#
_symmetry.space_group_name_H-M   'P 1'
#
loop_
_entity.id
_entity.type
_entity.pdbx_description
1 polymer ?
#
loop_
_entity_poly.entity_id
_entity_poly.type
_entity_poly.pdbx_seq_one_letter_code
_entity_poly.pdbx_strand_id
1 'polypeptide(L)'
;MPVPSSPAVPSLPSPEDLPAVWLRDNCPCAGCRDPRNGQKLFQITDLPEDLAVAEVHRQPESATAGAQLEVVWAPDGHRSRYPGAWLAEHAPGTPAGTLDRRTEADKSLWRAADLAGRLPEASWTAYTDDPAVRARVLNSVVRHGFALLRDVPCEDGQVLRVADTFGYVRETNYGKLFEVRVEPDPNNLAFTGARITPHTDNPYRDPVPTLQLLHCLANAAVGGDSGLVDGFLAAGLLREEDPAAYRTLTRTPVPFRFSAADTELSADRPLIDEDPLGRIREVRFNNRSIGTLRMPAADLDAFYRAYRTFAEILLRPELQLEFRLSPGDCLIFDNVRLLHARTAFAENGARHLQGTYADMDGLAGTLAVLRRDPAVAAESFLDELGELFAGEGAAEYLGEEVTMAQHMLQSAARAQQDGAPDHLVAAALLHDIGHFHGPLHGTDLMSGTDNRHSHTGADRLTPWFGPEVTEPVRLHVAAKRYLCAVEPAYFGALSEASVHTLQVQGGPMSPEEVAAYEAGPHAEDGVAVRRWDDLAKDASAATPDFADFRPLLARLLRERRPGAQ
;
A
#
# COMPACT_ATOMS: atom_id res chain seq x y z
N MET A 1 -38.75 -28.51 -25.47
CA MET A 1 -37.54 -27.75 -25.81
C MET A 1 -37.32 -26.75 -24.70
N PRO A 2 -36.45 -27.01 -23.73
CA PRO A 2 -36.14 -26.04 -22.67
C PRO A 2 -35.34 -24.89 -23.28
N VAL A 3 -35.65 -23.68 -22.84
CA VAL A 3 -34.95 -22.44 -23.19
C VAL A 3 -33.53 -22.52 -22.59
N PRO A 4 -32.45 -22.26 -23.35
CA PRO A 4 -31.10 -22.28 -22.79
C PRO A 4 -30.94 -21.14 -21.77
N SER A 5 -30.36 -21.50 -20.64
CA SER A 5 -30.02 -20.62 -19.52
C SER A 5 -29.06 -19.50 -19.95
N SER A 6 -29.35 -18.29 -19.48
CA SER A 6 -28.54 -17.08 -19.62
C SER A 6 -27.06 -17.32 -19.25
N PRO A 7 -26.09 -16.65 -19.90
CA PRO A 7 -24.67 -16.78 -19.55
C PRO A 7 -24.42 -16.30 -18.12
N ALA A 8 -23.54 -17.01 -17.42
CA ALA A 8 -23.26 -16.82 -16.01
C ALA A 8 -22.59 -15.45 -15.75
N VAL A 9 -23.32 -14.61 -15.01
CA VAL A 9 -22.78 -13.51 -14.19
C VAL A 9 -21.62 -14.06 -13.35
N PRO A 10 -20.54 -13.29 -13.06
CA PRO A 10 -19.45 -13.74 -12.19
C PRO A 10 -20.02 -14.44 -10.96
N SER A 11 -19.67 -15.73 -10.82
CA SER A 11 -20.31 -16.58 -9.82
C SER A 11 -19.97 -16.06 -8.44
N LEU A 12 -20.97 -15.52 -7.74
CA LEU A 12 -20.85 -15.22 -6.31
C LEU A 12 -20.25 -16.45 -5.60
N PRO A 13 -19.31 -16.26 -4.66
CA PRO A 13 -18.77 -17.36 -3.88
C PRO A 13 -19.93 -18.17 -3.30
N SER A 14 -19.83 -19.50 -3.32
CA SER A 14 -20.88 -20.30 -2.71
C SER A 14 -20.90 -19.98 -1.22
N PRO A 15 -22.05 -19.69 -0.59
CA PRO A 15 -22.11 -19.57 0.86
C PRO A 15 -21.64 -20.83 1.58
N GLU A 16 -21.65 -21.99 0.91
CA GLU A 16 -21.07 -23.23 1.42
C GLU A 16 -19.53 -23.16 1.55
N ASP A 17 -18.88 -22.27 0.79
CA ASP A 17 -17.44 -21.99 0.85
C ASP A 17 -17.11 -20.89 1.87
N LEU A 18 -18.11 -20.29 2.51
CA LEU A 18 -17.98 -19.19 3.48
C LEU A 18 -18.34 -19.69 4.89
N PRO A 19 -17.58 -19.35 5.95
CA PRO A 19 -17.96 -19.74 7.31
C PRO A 19 -19.31 -19.14 7.72
N ALA A 20 -20.27 -20.00 8.05
CA ALA A 20 -21.64 -19.62 8.42
C ALA A 20 -21.70 -18.55 9.53
N VAL A 21 -20.92 -18.76 10.61
CA VAL A 21 -20.83 -17.81 11.73
C VAL A 21 -20.30 -16.46 11.28
N TRP A 22 -19.27 -16.44 10.41
CA TRP A 22 -18.70 -15.19 9.90
C TRP A 22 -19.72 -14.39 9.08
N LEU A 23 -20.47 -15.05 8.21
CA LEU A 23 -21.55 -14.42 7.45
C LEU A 23 -22.59 -13.83 8.40
N ARG A 24 -23.18 -14.65 9.28
CA ARG A 24 -24.23 -14.22 10.22
C ARG A 24 -23.78 -13.08 11.13
N ASP A 25 -22.53 -13.12 11.59
CA ASP A 25 -21.94 -12.11 12.45
C ASP A 25 -21.72 -10.76 11.70
N ASN A 26 -21.66 -10.80 10.37
CA ASN A 26 -21.54 -9.65 9.48
C ASN A 26 -22.84 -9.27 8.77
N CYS A 27 -23.99 -9.77 9.22
CA CYS A 27 -25.29 -9.43 8.64
C CYS A 27 -25.48 -7.89 8.56
N PRO A 28 -25.73 -7.32 7.37
CA PRO A 28 -25.84 -5.87 7.19
C PRO A 28 -27.26 -5.32 7.48
N CYS A 29 -28.20 -6.16 7.92
CA CYS A 29 -29.59 -5.73 8.11
C CYS A 29 -29.71 -4.75 9.29
N ALA A 30 -30.74 -3.89 9.26
CA ALA A 30 -31.01 -2.90 10.30
C ALA A 30 -31.29 -3.48 11.70
N GLY A 31 -31.56 -4.78 11.79
CA GLY A 31 -31.69 -5.50 13.07
C GLY A 31 -30.34 -5.97 13.64
N CYS A 32 -29.30 -6.07 12.80
CA CYS A 32 -27.96 -6.50 13.19
C CYS A 32 -26.97 -5.35 13.27
N ARG A 33 -27.19 -4.26 12.52
CA ARG A 33 -26.37 -3.04 12.53
C ARG A 33 -27.24 -1.79 12.55
N ASP A 34 -26.87 -0.78 13.34
CA ASP A 34 -27.57 0.51 13.34
C ASP A 34 -27.38 1.19 11.97
N PRO A 35 -28.46 1.54 11.25
CA PRO A 35 -28.36 2.09 9.90
C PRO A 35 -27.72 3.47 9.82
N ARG A 36 -27.51 4.16 10.95
CA ARG A 36 -26.93 5.52 11.00
C ARG A 36 -25.42 5.52 11.25
N ASN A 37 -24.92 4.52 11.97
CA ASN A 37 -23.52 4.50 12.42
C ASN A 37 -22.81 3.17 12.15
N GLY A 38 -23.51 2.14 11.65
CA GLY A 38 -22.94 0.84 11.29
C GLY A 38 -22.54 -0.06 12.46
N GLN A 39 -22.76 0.37 13.72
CA GLN A 39 -22.40 -0.40 14.91
C GLN A 39 -23.27 -1.65 15.02
N LYS A 40 -22.64 -2.76 15.42
CA LYS A 40 -23.31 -4.04 15.66
C LYS A 40 -24.27 -3.92 16.84
N LEU A 41 -25.48 -4.46 16.71
CA LEU A 41 -26.57 -4.37 17.68
C LEU A 41 -26.72 -5.61 18.57
N PHE A 42 -25.85 -6.61 18.42
CA PHE A 42 -25.86 -7.87 19.15
C PHE A 42 -24.44 -8.26 19.58
N GLN A 43 -24.33 -9.12 20.58
CA GLN A 43 -23.10 -9.75 21.03
C GLN A 43 -22.90 -11.10 20.33
N ILE A 44 -21.65 -11.57 20.21
CA ILE A 44 -21.38 -12.87 19.58
C ILE A 44 -22.13 -14.02 20.27
N THR A 45 -22.35 -13.93 21.58
CA THR A 45 -23.09 -14.90 22.40
C THR A 45 -24.61 -14.88 22.17
N ASP A 46 -25.13 -13.87 21.48
CA ASP A 46 -26.54 -13.83 21.07
C ASP A 46 -26.78 -14.67 19.81
N LEU A 47 -25.72 -15.05 19.09
CA LEU A 47 -25.82 -15.99 17.98
C LEU A 47 -25.96 -17.43 18.50
N PRO A 48 -26.82 -18.26 17.90
CA PRO A 48 -26.95 -19.68 18.28
C PRO A 48 -25.62 -20.42 18.16
N GLU A 49 -25.27 -21.26 19.14
CA GLU A 49 -24.06 -22.10 19.10
C GLU A 49 -24.13 -23.14 17.96
N ASP A 50 -25.34 -23.60 17.63
CA ASP A 50 -25.65 -24.54 16.56
C ASP A 50 -26.08 -23.83 15.25
N LEU A 51 -25.66 -22.58 15.06
CA LEU A 51 -25.99 -21.79 13.88
C LEU A 51 -25.65 -22.54 12.59
N ALA A 52 -26.68 -22.69 11.74
CA ALA A 52 -26.56 -23.33 10.45
C ALA A 52 -27.23 -22.52 9.35
N VAL A 53 -26.78 -22.71 8.12
CA VAL A 53 -27.47 -22.22 6.92
C VAL A 53 -28.67 -23.12 6.67
N ALA A 54 -29.88 -22.57 6.71
CA ALA A 54 -31.12 -23.27 6.40
C ALA A 54 -31.45 -23.21 4.91
N GLU A 55 -31.34 -22.03 4.29
CA GLU A 55 -31.61 -21.82 2.88
C GLU A 55 -30.67 -20.76 2.29
N VAL A 56 -30.42 -20.86 0.98
CA VAL A 56 -29.62 -19.92 0.20
C VAL A 56 -30.39 -19.54 -1.05
N HIS A 57 -30.51 -18.23 -1.29
CA HIS A 57 -31.16 -17.69 -2.48
C HIS A 57 -30.22 -16.72 -3.18
N ARG A 58 -29.77 -17.08 -4.39
CA ARG A 58 -28.95 -16.20 -5.23
C ARG A 58 -29.86 -15.32 -6.08
N GLN A 59 -29.70 -14.01 -5.97
CA GLN A 59 -30.41 -13.04 -6.80
C GLN A 59 -29.43 -12.50 -7.84
N PRO A 60 -29.62 -12.78 -9.14
CA PRO A 60 -28.75 -12.25 -10.18
C PRO A 60 -28.88 -10.73 -10.25
N GLU A 61 -27.87 -10.10 -10.85
CA GLU A 61 -27.88 -8.67 -11.13
C GLU A 61 -29.11 -8.27 -11.96
N SER A 62 -29.64 -7.10 -11.68
CA SER A 62 -30.78 -6.49 -12.35
C SER A 62 -30.47 -5.04 -12.70
N ALA A 63 -31.28 -4.43 -13.58
CA ALA A 63 -31.12 -3.03 -13.95
C ALA A 63 -31.20 -2.05 -12.76
N THR A 64 -31.80 -2.47 -11.62
CA THR A 64 -32.01 -1.62 -10.44
C THR A 64 -31.19 -2.04 -9.22
N ALA A 65 -30.51 -3.19 -9.24
CA ALA A 65 -29.71 -3.70 -8.12
C ALA A 65 -28.65 -4.70 -8.59
N GLY A 66 -27.44 -4.60 -8.04
CA GLY A 66 -26.36 -5.58 -8.26
C GLY A 66 -26.72 -6.98 -7.77
N ALA A 67 -25.94 -8.00 -8.13
CA ALA A 67 -26.14 -9.36 -7.65
C ALA A 67 -26.12 -9.43 -6.11
N GLN A 68 -26.97 -10.28 -5.52
CA GLN A 68 -27.09 -10.44 -4.07
C GLN A 68 -27.18 -11.90 -3.64
N LEU A 69 -26.69 -12.16 -2.43
CA LEU A 69 -26.86 -13.44 -1.74
C LEU A 69 -27.80 -13.26 -0.55
N GLU A 70 -28.95 -13.92 -0.57
CA GLU A 70 -29.80 -14.06 0.61
C GLU A 70 -29.51 -15.40 1.30
N VAL A 71 -29.30 -15.36 2.62
CA VAL A 71 -29.08 -16.54 3.48
C VAL A 71 -30.14 -16.54 4.57
N VAL A 72 -30.82 -17.67 4.74
CA VAL A 72 -31.76 -17.93 5.83
C VAL A 72 -31.08 -18.83 6.86
N TRP A 73 -31.14 -18.44 8.14
CA TRP A 73 -30.42 -19.09 9.23
C TRP A 73 -31.33 -19.99 10.07
N ALA A 74 -30.76 -21.07 10.62
CA ALA A 74 -31.37 -21.88 11.67
C ALA A 74 -30.56 -21.72 12.97
N PRO A 75 -31.19 -21.85 14.16
CA PRO A 75 -32.62 -22.12 14.39
C PRO A 75 -33.53 -20.88 14.36
N ASP A 76 -32.98 -19.66 14.29
CA ASP A 76 -33.75 -18.41 14.50
C ASP A 76 -34.59 -17.95 13.29
N GLY A 77 -34.38 -18.54 12.11
CA GLY A 77 -35.06 -18.15 10.87
C GLY A 77 -34.61 -16.79 10.33
N HIS A 78 -33.53 -16.21 10.86
CA HIS A 78 -33.06 -14.88 10.47
C HIS A 78 -32.71 -14.85 8.98
N ARG A 79 -32.91 -13.70 8.33
CA ARG A 79 -32.60 -13.52 6.91
C ARG A 79 -31.57 -12.42 6.73
N SER A 80 -30.45 -12.76 6.11
CA SER A 80 -29.38 -11.82 5.79
C SER A 80 -29.26 -11.66 4.28
N ARG A 81 -29.05 -10.43 3.80
CA ARG A 81 -28.84 -10.13 2.37
C ARG A 81 -27.51 -9.44 2.20
N TYR A 82 -26.62 -10.03 1.41
CA TYR A 82 -25.27 -9.53 1.17
C TYR A 82 -25.15 -9.06 -0.29
N PRO A 83 -24.70 -7.82 -0.54
CA PRO A 83 -24.31 -7.40 -1.87
C PRO A 83 -23.14 -8.24 -2.40
N GLY A 84 -23.17 -8.59 -3.69
CA GLY A 84 -22.12 -9.37 -4.32
C GLY A 84 -20.74 -8.71 -4.25
N ALA A 85 -20.70 -7.37 -4.41
CA ALA A 85 -19.47 -6.59 -4.27
C ALA A 85 -18.88 -6.70 -2.85
N TRP A 86 -19.73 -6.66 -1.81
CA TRP A 86 -19.28 -6.83 -0.43
C TRP A 86 -18.70 -8.23 -0.21
N LEU A 87 -19.35 -9.28 -0.73
CA LEU A 87 -18.84 -10.65 -0.64
C LEU A 87 -17.50 -10.82 -1.36
N ALA A 88 -17.33 -10.24 -2.55
CA ALA A 88 -16.06 -10.29 -3.27
C ALA A 88 -14.94 -9.56 -2.52
N GLU A 89 -15.24 -8.41 -1.92
CA GLU A 89 -14.27 -7.62 -1.14
C GLU A 89 -13.90 -8.27 0.20
N HIS A 90 -14.83 -8.97 0.84
CA HIS A 90 -14.64 -9.48 2.21
C HIS A 90 -14.52 -11.01 2.29
N ALA A 91 -14.46 -11.72 1.15
CA ALA A 91 -14.38 -13.17 1.11
C ALA A 91 -13.18 -13.68 1.94
N PRO A 92 -13.38 -14.62 2.88
CA PRO A 92 -12.29 -15.24 3.65
C PRO A 92 -11.26 -15.91 2.74
N GLY A 93 -9.99 -15.85 3.11
CA GLY A 93 -8.89 -16.42 2.34
C GLY A 93 -8.43 -15.56 1.15
N THR A 94 -9.22 -14.58 0.73
CA THR A 94 -8.73 -13.49 -0.12
C THR A 94 -7.82 -12.59 0.76
N PRO A 95 -6.63 -12.18 0.32
CA PRO A 95 -5.78 -11.23 1.04
C PRO A 95 -6.39 -9.82 1.20
N ALA A 96 -7.69 -9.67 0.96
CA ALA A 96 -8.38 -8.40 0.99
C ALA A 96 -8.45 -7.83 2.42
N GLY A 97 -7.66 -6.79 2.66
CA GLY A 97 -8.13 -5.64 3.42
C GLY A 97 -8.08 -5.67 4.95
N THR A 98 -7.55 -6.73 5.58
CA THR A 98 -7.34 -6.75 7.05
C THR A 98 -5.86 -6.74 7.47
N LEU A 99 -5.00 -6.29 6.56
CA LEU A 99 -3.64 -5.93 6.90
C LEU A 99 -3.67 -4.57 7.61
N ASP A 100 -3.08 -4.51 8.79
CA ASP A 100 -2.89 -3.22 9.44
C ASP A 100 -2.01 -2.38 8.52
N ARG A 101 -2.59 -1.32 7.93
CA ARG A 101 -1.96 -0.45 6.93
C ARG A 101 -0.73 0.31 7.43
N ARG A 102 -0.38 0.14 8.70
CA ARG A 102 0.85 0.65 9.30
C ARG A 102 2.02 -0.34 9.20
N THR A 103 1.78 -1.58 8.76
CA THR A 103 2.84 -2.59 8.57
C THR A 103 3.57 -2.42 7.24
N GLU A 104 4.78 -2.98 7.14
CA GLU A 104 5.60 -3.01 5.93
C GLU A 104 4.86 -3.52 4.68
N ALA A 105 3.87 -4.42 4.85
CA ALA A 105 3.10 -5.00 3.74
C ALA A 105 2.26 -3.97 2.98
N ASP A 106 1.89 -2.87 3.62
CA ASP A 106 1.10 -1.78 3.01
C ASP A 106 1.96 -0.53 2.76
N LYS A 107 3.29 -0.64 2.82
CA LYS A 107 4.23 0.46 2.57
C LYS A 107 4.98 0.27 1.26
N SER A 108 5.29 1.37 0.59
CA SER A 108 6.30 1.41 -0.47
C SER A 108 7.64 1.72 0.17
N LEU A 109 8.46 0.67 0.38
CA LEU A 109 9.79 0.77 0.97
C LEU A 109 10.78 1.37 -0.03
N TRP A 110 11.74 2.18 0.44
CA TRP A 110 12.62 2.94 -0.46
C TRP A 110 14.06 3.08 0.03
N ARG A 111 14.98 3.12 -0.94
CA ARG A 111 16.36 3.62 -0.82
C ARG A 111 16.41 5.08 -1.27
N ALA A 112 17.49 5.79 -0.94
CA ALA A 112 17.63 7.20 -1.29
C ALA A 112 17.59 7.44 -2.82
N ALA A 113 18.18 6.53 -3.59
CA ALA A 113 18.21 6.61 -5.05
C ALA A 113 16.82 6.47 -5.70
N ASP A 114 15.90 5.73 -5.08
CA ASP A 114 14.54 5.51 -5.59
C ASP A 114 13.71 6.81 -5.60
N LEU A 115 14.10 7.78 -4.77
CA LEU A 115 13.43 9.07 -4.59
C LEU A 115 14.16 10.25 -5.25
N ALA A 116 15.27 10.00 -5.93
CA ALA A 116 16.09 11.05 -6.54
C ALA A 116 15.28 11.85 -7.58
N GLY A 117 15.07 13.15 -7.32
CA GLY A 117 14.29 14.04 -8.18
C GLY A 117 12.77 13.82 -8.14
N ARG A 118 12.28 12.97 -7.23
CA ARG A 118 10.86 12.57 -7.13
C ARG A 118 10.36 12.64 -5.69
N LEU A 119 10.86 13.61 -4.91
CA LEU A 119 10.39 13.79 -3.54
C LEU A 119 8.88 14.04 -3.55
N PRO A 120 8.11 13.39 -2.65
CA PRO A 120 6.69 13.64 -2.56
C PRO A 120 6.44 15.03 -1.99
N GLU A 121 6.11 15.98 -2.87
CA GLU A 121 5.96 17.38 -2.51
C GLU A 121 4.77 18.08 -3.18
N ALA A 122 4.27 19.12 -2.52
CA ALA A 122 3.27 20.03 -3.07
C ALA A 122 3.42 21.41 -2.42
N SER A 123 2.98 22.48 -3.10
CA SER A 123 2.87 23.79 -2.46
C SER A 123 1.71 23.81 -1.46
N TRP A 124 1.85 24.61 -0.41
CA TRP A 124 0.83 24.81 0.62
C TRP A 124 -0.50 25.24 0.01
N THR A 125 -0.48 26.17 -0.94
CA THR A 125 -1.67 26.64 -1.66
C THR A 125 -2.37 25.51 -2.42
N ALA A 126 -1.64 24.69 -3.17
CA ALA A 126 -2.25 23.57 -3.89
C ALA A 126 -2.84 22.54 -2.92
N TYR A 127 -2.15 22.26 -1.80
CA TYR A 127 -2.61 21.37 -0.75
C TYR A 127 -3.90 21.87 -0.05
N THR A 128 -4.02 23.17 0.18
CA THR A 128 -5.21 23.74 0.80
C THR A 128 -6.39 23.80 -0.16
N ASP A 129 -6.14 24.12 -1.42
CA ASP A 129 -7.18 24.48 -2.39
C ASP A 129 -7.73 23.27 -3.16
N ASP A 130 -6.92 22.22 -3.36
CA ASP A 130 -7.29 21.04 -4.12
C ASP A 130 -7.34 19.77 -3.25
N PRO A 131 -8.54 19.19 -3.01
CA PRO A 131 -8.72 17.94 -2.27
C PRO A 131 -7.93 16.74 -2.84
N ALA A 132 -7.69 16.68 -4.15
CA ALA A 132 -6.90 15.61 -4.77
C ALA A 132 -5.41 15.77 -4.47
N VAL A 133 -4.88 17.00 -4.51
CA VAL A 133 -3.51 17.29 -4.06
C VAL A 133 -3.34 16.97 -2.58
N ARG A 134 -4.32 17.36 -1.75
CA ARG A 134 -4.32 17.00 -0.33
C ARG A 134 -4.28 15.49 -0.14
N ALA A 135 -5.14 14.74 -0.84
CA ALA A 135 -5.18 13.29 -0.76
C ALA A 135 -3.86 12.65 -1.19
N ARG A 136 -3.22 13.14 -2.26
CA ARG A 136 -1.89 12.66 -2.71
C ARG A 136 -0.81 12.88 -1.66
N VAL A 137 -0.74 14.06 -1.06
CA VAL A 137 0.23 14.36 0.03
C VAL A 137 0.00 13.44 1.23
N LEU A 138 -1.24 13.30 1.69
CA LEU A 138 -1.55 12.41 2.82
C LEU A 138 -1.26 10.94 2.47
N ASN A 139 -1.60 10.49 1.26
CA ASN A 139 -1.29 9.14 0.80
C ASN A 139 0.21 8.88 0.76
N SER A 140 1.03 9.86 0.37
CA SER A 140 2.48 9.71 0.42
C SER A 140 2.98 9.49 1.85
N VAL A 141 2.45 10.21 2.84
CA VAL A 141 2.80 9.96 4.25
C VAL A 141 2.39 8.53 4.65
N VAL A 142 1.22 8.05 4.22
CA VAL A 142 0.77 6.67 4.49
C VAL A 142 1.65 5.62 3.81
N ARG A 143 2.03 5.82 2.53
CA ARG A 143 2.71 4.82 1.68
C ARG A 143 4.23 4.89 1.76
N HIS A 144 4.81 6.07 1.61
CA HIS A 144 6.26 6.31 1.64
C HIS A 144 6.77 6.73 3.03
N GLY A 145 5.88 7.09 3.95
CA GLY A 145 6.25 7.51 5.30
C GLY A 145 6.55 8.99 5.44
N PHE A 146 6.55 9.79 4.35
CA PHE A 146 6.73 11.24 4.46
C PHE A 146 6.16 12.02 3.26
N ALA A 147 6.04 13.34 3.44
CA ALA A 147 5.80 14.31 2.38
C ALA A 147 6.35 15.70 2.77
N LEU A 148 6.65 16.52 1.76
CA LEU A 148 7.09 17.92 1.90
C LEU A 148 6.01 18.89 1.43
N LEU A 149 5.61 19.82 2.29
CA LEU A 149 4.81 20.97 1.90
C LEU A 149 5.74 22.17 1.70
N ARG A 150 5.74 22.73 0.49
CA ARG A 150 6.50 23.92 0.11
C ARG A 150 5.66 25.18 0.37
N ASP A 151 6.32 26.32 0.53
CA ASP A 151 5.66 27.64 0.63
C ASP A 151 4.62 27.75 1.76
N VAL A 152 4.80 26.98 2.85
CA VAL A 152 4.03 27.13 4.08
C VAL A 152 4.37 28.50 4.71
N PRO A 153 3.39 29.29 5.17
CA PRO A 153 3.66 30.61 5.74
C PRO A 153 4.66 30.55 6.89
N CYS A 154 5.73 31.34 6.85
CA CYS A 154 6.73 31.43 7.91
C CYS A 154 6.21 32.24 9.13
N GLU A 155 5.12 31.77 9.72
CA GLU A 155 4.47 32.35 10.90
C GLU A 155 4.64 31.43 12.11
N ASP A 156 4.72 32.02 13.31
CA ASP A 156 4.73 31.30 14.56
C ASP A 156 3.48 30.42 14.71
N GLY A 157 3.68 29.14 15.02
CA GLY A 157 2.60 28.17 15.21
C GLY A 157 1.96 27.66 13.91
N GLN A 158 2.48 28.02 12.72
CA GLN A 158 1.93 27.55 11.45
C GLN A 158 1.95 26.01 11.33
N VAL A 159 2.94 25.35 11.95
CA VAL A 159 3.02 23.87 11.96
C VAL A 159 1.80 23.21 12.62
N LEU A 160 1.18 23.88 13.60
CA LEU A 160 -0.06 23.40 14.24
C LEU A 160 -1.23 23.48 13.27
N ARG A 161 -1.32 24.57 12.49
CA ARG A 161 -2.35 24.73 11.46
C ARG A 161 -2.20 23.69 10.35
N VAL A 162 -0.98 23.28 10.02
CA VAL A 162 -0.73 22.16 9.11
C VAL A 162 -1.30 20.86 9.70
N ALA A 163 -0.99 20.53 10.96
CA ALA A 163 -1.53 19.33 11.61
C ALA A 163 -3.07 19.32 11.67
N ASP A 164 -3.69 20.48 11.94
CA ASP A 164 -5.16 20.63 11.99
C ASP A 164 -5.86 20.35 10.64
N THR A 165 -5.14 20.36 9.51
CA THR A 165 -5.73 20.06 8.20
C THR A 165 -6.05 18.59 7.98
N PHE A 166 -5.44 17.69 8.77
CA PHE A 166 -5.59 16.25 8.60
C PHE A 166 -5.81 15.48 9.90
N GLY A 167 -5.64 16.08 11.07
CA GLY A 167 -5.77 15.37 12.34
C GLY A 167 -5.70 16.28 13.55
N TYR A 168 -5.14 15.75 14.63
CA TYR A 168 -5.03 16.44 15.91
C TYR A 168 -3.58 16.44 16.38
N VAL A 169 -3.17 17.55 16.99
CA VAL A 169 -1.86 17.67 17.63
C VAL A 169 -1.82 16.81 18.89
N ARG A 170 -0.76 16.02 19.03
CA ARG A 170 -0.42 15.32 20.27
C ARG A 170 0.41 16.23 21.15
N GLU A 171 -0.28 16.86 22.10
CA GLU A 171 0.34 17.68 23.13
C GLU A 171 1.22 16.82 24.06
N THR A 172 2.40 17.35 24.39
CA THR A 172 3.38 16.67 25.25
C THR A 172 3.84 17.61 26.38
N ASN A 173 4.76 17.17 27.23
CA ASN A 173 5.41 18.07 28.20
C ASN A 173 6.26 19.18 27.53
N TYR A 174 6.54 19.07 26.23
CA TYR A 174 7.12 20.18 25.45
C TYR A 174 6.07 21.20 25.00
N GLY A 175 4.78 20.95 25.28
CA GLY A 175 3.64 21.70 24.76
C GLY A 175 3.08 21.11 23.47
N LYS A 176 2.24 21.89 22.79
CA LYS A 176 1.68 21.56 21.47
C LYS A 176 2.70 21.71 20.35
N LEU A 177 3.66 22.62 20.51
CA LEU A 177 4.76 22.88 19.60
C LEU A 177 6.06 22.93 20.39
N PHE A 178 7.16 22.56 19.76
CA PHE A 178 8.49 22.74 20.30
C PHE A 178 9.37 23.51 19.32
N GLU A 179 10.24 24.34 19.87
CA GLU A 179 11.21 25.12 19.12
C GLU A 179 12.44 24.24 18.83
N VAL A 180 13.08 24.41 17.67
CA VAL A 180 14.39 23.83 17.35
C VAL A 180 15.29 24.96 16.87
N ARG A 181 16.02 25.55 17.81
CA ARG A 181 16.95 26.67 17.61
C ARG A 181 18.37 26.29 17.99
N VAL A 182 19.36 27.01 17.47
CA VAL A 182 20.73 26.91 17.98
C VAL A 182 20.80 27.76 19.25
N GLU A 183 20.96 27.12 20.41
CA GLU A 183 21.02 27.83 21.69
C GLU A 183 22.44 27.83 22.25
N PRO A 184 22.89 28.92 22.91
CA PRO A 184 24.24 29.00 23.49
C PRO A 184 24.50 28.06 24.68
N ASP A 185 23.46 27.51 25.32
CA ASP A 185 23.57 26.60 26.48
C ASP A 185 22.44 25.53 26.49
N PRO A 186 22.50 24.52 25.61
CA PRO A 186 21.37 23.63 25.40
C PRO A 186 21.33 22.39 26.33
N ASN A 187 20.18 22.13 26.95
CA ASN A 187 19.90 20.88 27.69
C ASN A 187 19.65 19.64 26.79
N ASN A 188 19.65 19.81 25.47
CA ASN A 188 19.42 18.73 24.50
C ASN A 188 20.30 18.94 23.25
N LEU A 189 20.97 17.87 22.80
CA LEU A 189 21.85 17.89 21.63
C LEU A 189 21.16 18.34 20.34
N ALA A 190 19.83 18.23 20.26
CA ALA A 190 19.03 18.77 19.15
C ALA A 190 19.32 20.26 18.88
N PHE A 191 19.72 21.00 19.92
CA PHE A 191 19.99 22.44 19.91
C PHE A 191 21.48 22.81 19.73
N THR A 192 22.36 21.83 19.48
CA THR A 192 23.80 22.04 19.19
C THR A 192 24.10 21.98 17.69
N GLY A 193 25.30 22.41 17.25
CA GLY A 193 25.80 22.26 15.87
C GLY A 193 26.17 20.83 15.44
N ALA A 194 26.17 19.86 16.36
CA ALA A 194 26.66 18.51 16.12
C ALA A 194 25.75 17.69 15.16
N ARG A 195 26.33 16.69 14.48
CA ARG A 195 25.54 15.72 13.69
C ARG A 195 24.56 14.97 14.60
N ILE A 196 23.33 14.83 14.16
CA ILE A 196 22.34 13.94 14.79
C ILE A 196 22.21 12.70 13.90
N THR A 197 22.59 11.54 14.43
CA THR A 197 22.44 10.26 13.73
C THR A 197 20.96 9.88 13.58
N PRO A 198 20.61 9.02 12.61
CA PRO A 198 19.24 8.52 12.43
C PRO A 198 18.63 8.03 13.74
N HIS A 199 17.42 8.52 14.05
CA HIS A 199 16.65 8.12 15.22
C HIS A 199 15.15 8.33 15.01
N THR A 200 14.34 7.63 15.81
CA THR A 200 12.92 7.95 16.03
C THR A 200 12.74 8.75 17.32
N ASP A 201 11.74 9.62 17.33
CA ASP A 201 11.46 10.50 18.47
C ASP A 201 10.61 9.82 19.52
N ASN A 202 10.93 10.13 20.78
CA ASN A 202 10.16 9.75 21.95
C ASN A 202 9.86 8.24 22.09
N PRO A 203 10.80 7.30 21.87
CA PRO A 203 10.52 5.87 22.03
C PRO A 203 10.22 5.48 23.49
N TYR A 204 10.42 6.40 24.44
CA TYR A 204 10.01 6.31 25.85
C TYR A 204 8.53 6.61 26.10
N ARG A 205 7.74 6.95 25.07
CA ARG A 205 6.28 7.11 25.18
C ARG A 205 5.57 5.88 24.66
N ASP A 206 4.47 5.52 25.33
CA ASP A 206 3.59 4.44 24.92
C ASP A 206 2.12 4.86 25.12
N PRO A 207 1.37 5.17 24.05
CA PRO A 207 1.77 5.07 22.64
C PRO A 207 2.81 6.14 22.23
N VAL A 208 3.67 5.79 21.28
CA VAL A 208 4.68 6.69 20.71
C VAL A 208 4.02 7.73 19.78
N PRO A 209 4.58 8.95 19.66
CA PRO A 209 4.92 9.57 18.40
C PRO A 209 4.49 9.01 17.04
N THR A 210 3.23 8.89 16.58
CA THR A 210 3.04 8.27 15.25
C THR A 210 3.37 9.19 14.07
N LEU A 211 3.14 10.50 14.18
CA LEU A 211 3.63 11.49 13.21
C LEU A 211 4.49 12.55 13.89
N GLN A 212 5.48 13.06 13.15
CA GLN A 212 6.21 14.28 13.49
C GLN A 212 6.16 15.24 12.30
N LEU A 213 6.04 16.54 12.61
CA LEU A 213 6.11 17.61 11.65
C LEU A 213 7.27 18.54 12.01
N LEU A 214 8.01 19.02 11.01
CA LEU A 214 9.08 19.99 11.16
C LEU A 214 8.94 21.09 10.11
N HIS A 215 8.57 22.30 10.56
CA HIS A 215 8.40 23.48 9.71
C HIS A 215 9.58 24.42 9.86
N CYS A 216 10.24 24.76 8.75
CA CYS A 216 11.38 25.65 8.75
C CYS A 216 10.94 27.12 8.63
N LEU A 217 11.24 27.93 9.65
CA LEU A 217 10.99 29.38 9.67
C LEU A 217 12.21 30.18 9.22
N ALA A 218 13.42 29.69 9.54
CA ALA A 218 14.68 30.29 9.09
C ALA A 218 15.76 29.23 8.95
N ASN A 219 16.54 29.28 7.87
CA ASN A 219 17.71 28.41 7.69
C ASN A 219 18.84 29.10 6.91
N ALA A 220 19.66 29.86 7.63
CA ALA A 220 20.83 30.57 7.11
C ALA A 220 22.17 29.86 7.43
N ALA A 221 22.14 28.70 8.08
CA ALA A 221 23.35 27.95 8.43
C ALA A 221 23.88 27.13 7.24
N VAL A 222 25.21 27.01 7.10
CA VAL A 222 25.85 26.09 6.14
C VAL A 222 25.86 24.68 6.74
N GLY A 223 25.34 23.71 6.00
CA GLY A 223 25.04 22.36 6.49
C GLY A 223 23.67 22.27 7.17
N GLY A 224 23.47 21.26 8.02
CA GLY A 224 22.25 21.11 8.81
C GLY A 224 21.07 20.59 8.01
N ASP A 225 21.38 19.91 6.92
CA ASP A 225 20.44 19.25 6.04
C ASP A 225 19.75 18.12 6.80
N SER A 226 18.46 17.94 6.51
CA SER A 226 17.64 16.91 7.11
C SER A 226 17.96 15.57 6.45
N GLY A 227 17.99 14.51 7.24
CA GLY A 227 18.14 13.15 6.76
C GLY A 227 16.92 12.31 7.09
N LEU A 228 16.53 11.41 6.19
CA LEU A 228 15.54 10.35 6.44
C LEU A 228 16.12 8.99 6.07
N VAL A 229 15.78 7.97 6.85
CA VAL A 229 16.10 6.56 6.60
C VAL A 229 14.84 5.74 6.80
N ASP A 230 14.51 4.89 5.83
CA ASP A 230 13.39 3.95 5.94
C ASP A 230 13.73 2.80 6.90
N GLY A 231 13.24 2.91 8.14
CA GLY A 231 13.51 1.93 9.19
C GLY A 231 12.93 0.56 8.88
N PHE A 232 11.85 0.48 8.10
CA PHE A 232 11.25 -0.81 7.73
C PHE A 232 12.11 -1.52 6.69
N LEU A 233 12.61 -0.80 5.68
CA LEU A 233 13.58 -1.37 4.75
C LEU A 233 14.84 -1.85 5.47
N ALA A 234 15.39 -1.03 6.37
CA ALA A 234 16.58 -1.40 7.15
C ALA A 234 16.33 -2.65 8.03
N ALA A 235 15.15 -2.76 8.64
CA ALA A 235 14.75 -3.93 9.43
C ALA A 235 14.56 -5.17 8.55
N GLY A 236 13.99 -5.02 7.35
CA GLY A 236 13.89 -6.08 6.34
C GLY A 236 15.27 -6.59 5.89
N LEU A 237 16.22 -5.68 5.62
CA LEU A 237 17.61 -6.04 5.31
C LEU A 237 18.27 -6.80 6.48
N LEU A 238 18.04 -6.38 7.73
CA LEU A 238 18.52 -7.12 8.90
C LEU A 238 17.91 -8.53 8.96
N ARG A 239 16.61 -8.66 8.68
CA ARG A 239 15.90 -9.95 8.64
C ARG A 239 16.52 -10.91 7.63
N GLU A 240 16.97 -10.40 6.48
CA GLU A 240 17.62 -11.17 5.42
C GLU A 240 19.09 -11.50 5.72
N GLU A 241 19.87 -10.49 6.11
CA GLU A 241 21.32 -10.59 6.29
C GLU A 241 21.73 -11.27 7.61
N ASP A 242 21.00 -11.03 8.69
CA ASP A 242 21.22 -11.65 10.00
C ASP A 242 19.88 -11.94 10.72
N PRO A 243 19.20 -13.04 10.37
CA PRO A 243 17.93 -13.42 10.99
C PRO A 243 18.02 -13.62 12.51
N ALA A 244 19.21 -13.91 13.06
CA ALA A 244 19.41 -14.07 14.49
C ALA A 244 19.46 -12.73 15.21
N ALA A 245 20.17 -11.74 14.64
CA ALA A 245 20.14 -10.36 15.13
C ALA A 245 18.73 -9.78 15.04
N TYR A 246 18.03 -9.98 13.92
CA TYR A 246 16.65 -9.54 13.76
C TYR A 246 15.73 -10.09 14.87
N ARG A 247 15.72 -11.42 15.09
CA ARG A 247 14.96 -12.04 16.19
C ARG A 247 15.33 -11.52 17.57
N THR A 248 16.61 -11.16 17.78
CA THR A 248 17.06 -10.58 19.05
C THR A 248 16.43 -9.20 19.24
N LEU A 249 16.44 -8.36 18.19
CA LEU A 249 15.90 -7.00 18.26
C LEU A 249 14.38 -6.93 18.29
N THR A 250 13.68 -7.95 17.78
CA THR A 250 12.21 -8.03 17.87
C THR A 250 11.69 -8.57 19.20
N ARG A 251 12.49 -9.36 19.91
CA ARG A 251 12.06 -10.03 21.15
C ARG A 251 12.58 -9.41 22.43
N THR A 252 13.60 -8.57 22.35
CA THR A 252 14.24 -7.98 23.53
C THR A 252 13.54 -6.68 23.92
N PRO A 253 12.86 -6.60 25.09
CA PRO A 253 12.30 -5.34 25.56
C PRO A 253 13.44 -4.40 25.96
N VAL A 254 13.52 -3.25 25.31
CA VAL A 254 14.52 -2.21 25.61
C VAL A 254 13.88 -1.13 26.47
N PRO A 255 14.47 -0.80 27.63
CA PRO A 255 13.99 0.27 28.47
C PRO A 255 14.31 1.62 27.82
N PHE A 256 13.34 2.30 27.24
CA PHE A 256 13.48 3.70 26.84
C PHE A 256 13.10 4.62 27.99
N ARG A 257 13.92 5.61 28.31
CA ARG A 257 13.77 6.50 29.47
C ARG A 257 14.02 7.96 29.09
N PHE A 258 13.21 8.85 29.66
CA PHE A 258 13.40 10.29 29.62
C PHE A 258 13.10 10.87 31.00
N SER A 259 14.01 11.70 31.51
CA SER A 259 13.90 12.33 32.83
C SER A 259 14.25 13.81 32.72
N ALA A 260 13.39 14.65 33.28
CA ALA A 260 13.54 16.10 33.41
C ALA A 260 12.99 16.55 34.78
N ALA A 261 13.14 17.84 35.11
CA ALA A 261 12.79 18.37 36.43
C ALA A 261 11.32 18.13 36.84
N ASP A 262 10.40 18.13 35.87
CA ASP A 262 8.96 18.01 36.06
C ASP A 262 8.33 16.81 35.32
N THR A 263 9.14 16.00 34.64
CA THR A 263 8.66 14.95 33.73
C THR A 263 9.54 13.71 33.82
N GLU A 264 8.93 12.55 34.05
CA GLU A 264 9.56 11.23 33.94
C GLU A 264 8.72 10.37 33.00
N LEU A 265 9.34 9.81 31.96
CA LEU A 265 8.67 8.98 30.96
C LEU A 265 9.47 7.70 30.71
N SER A 266 8.77 6.59 30.54
CA SER A 266 9.38 5.30 30.29
C SER A 266 8.49 4.40 29.44
N ALA A 267 9.11 3.64 28.54
CA ALA A 267 8.49 2.53 27.85
C ALA A 267 9.49 1.37 27.75
N ASP A 268 9.01 0.13 27.82
CA ASP A 268 9.83 -1.07 27.62
C ASP A 268 9.35 -1.75 26.34
N ARG A 269 10.08 -1.55 25.25
CA ARG A 269 9.66 -1.93 23.89
C ARG A 269 10.84 -2.44 23.07
N PRO A 270 10.64 -3.37 22.12
CA PRO A 270 11.72 -3.80 21.23
C PRO A 270 12.16 -2.67 20.29
N LEU A 271 13.35 -2.83 19.70
CA LEU A 271 13.83 -1.90 18.66
C LEU A 271 13.01 -2.01 17.38
N ILE A 272 12.52 -3.22 17.08
CA ILE A 272 11.69 -3.54 15.93
C ILE A 272 10.45 -4.25 16.48
N ASP A 273 9.27 -3.66 16.34
CA ASP A 273 8.01 -4.28 16.73
C ASP A 273 7.36 -4.95 15.52
N GLU A 274 6.77 -6.12 15.76
CA GLU A 274 6.04 -6.89 14.75
C GLU A 274 4.54 -6.90 15.08
N ASP A 275 3.72 -6.96 14.04
CA ASP A 275 2.32 -7.29 14.22
C ASP A 275 2.13 -8.80 14.56
N PRO A 276 0.93 -9.23 14.94
CA PRO A 276 0.67 -10.65 15.24
C PRO A 276 0.95 -11.63 14.09
N LEU A 277 1.12 -11.16 12.86
CA LEU A 277 1.47 -11.96 11.68
C LEU A 277 2.98 -11.94 11.37
N GLY A 278 3.80 -11.30 12.23
CA GLY A 278 5.26 -11.22 12.06
C GLY A 278 5.72 -10.16 11.07
N ARG A 279 4.86 -9.21 10.71
CA ARG A 279 5.20 -8.11 9.79
C ARG A 279 5.75 -6.93 10.58
N ILE A 280 6.80 -6.32 10.07
CA ILE A 280 7.39 -5.13 10.67
C ILE A 280 6.33 -4.03 10.75
N ARG A 281 6.19 -3.45 11.94
CA ARG A 281 5.13 -2.51 12.27
C ARG A 281 5.63 -1.20 12.86
N GLU A 282 6.75 -1.24 13.57
CA GLU A 282 7.32 -0.08 14.24
C GLU A 282 8.83 -0.25 14.45
N VAL A 283 9.58 0.84 14.36
CA VAL A 283 11.01 0.92 14.67
C VAL A 283 11.25 1.98 15.75
N ARG A 284 11.73 1.55 16.92
CA ARG A 284 12.12 2.43 18.03
C ARG A 284 13.64 2.44 18.14
N PHE A 285 14.27 3.50 17.64
CA PHE A 285 15.73 3.59 17.62
C PHE A 285 16.17 4.98 18.06
N ASN A 286 16.59 5.12 19.31
CA ASN A 286 17.13 6.39 19.81
C ASN A 286 18.15 6.14 20.92
N ASN A 287 19.43 6.16 20.55
CA ASN A 287 20.53 5.86 21.46
C ASN A 287 20.57 6.76 22.71
N ARG A 288 20.02 7.97 22.63
CA ARG A 288 20.04 8.95 23.74
C ARG A 288 19.05 8.62 24.86
N SER A 289 18.08 7.76 24.57
CA SER A 289 17.03 7.39 25.52
C SER A 289 17.01 5.90 25.86
N ILE A 290 17.97 5.11 25.35
CA ILE A 290 18.14 3.72 25.80
C ILE A 290 18.67 3.73 27.24
N GLY A 291 17.88 3.16 28.15
CA GLY A 291 18.22 2.88 29.53
C GLY A 291 19.04 1.60 29.71
N THR A 292 19.29 1.24 30.96
CA THR A 292 20.13 0.08 31.30
C THR A 292 19.38 -1.24 31.12
N LEU A 293 19.79 -2.06 30.14
CA LEU A 293 19.30 -3.43 30.00
C LEU A 293 19.75 -4.31 31.18
N ARG A 294 18.86 -5.19 31.64
CA ARG A 294 19.10 -6.11 32.77
C ARG A 294 18.68 -7.53 32.37
N MET A 295 19.62 -8.31 31.83
CA MET A 295 19.41 -9.70 31.37
C MET A 295 20.70 -10.52 31.53
N PRO A 296 20.68 -11.85 31.34
CA PRO A 296 21.89 -12.68 31.37
C PRO A 296 22.99 -12.18 30.44
N ALA A 297 24.26 -12.39 30.82
CA ALA A 297 25.41 -11.84 30.09
C ALA A 297 25.46 -12.27 28.61
N ALA A 298 25.13 -13.53 28.31
CA ALA A 298 25.10 -14.03 26.93
C ALA A 298 24.04 -13.32 26.08
N ASP A 299 22.88 -13.00 26.67
CA ASP A 299 21.80 -12.28 25.99
C ASP A 299 22.16 -10.81 25.78
N LEU A 300 22.87 -10.19 26.73
CA LEU A 300 23.44 -8.84 26.56
C LEU A 300 24.43 -8.80 25.39
N ASP A 301 25.36 -9.75 25.33
CA ASP A 301 26.34 -9.81 24.24
C ASP A 301 25.67 -9.98 22.88
N ALA A 302 24.65 -10.84 22.78
CA ALA A 302 23.86 -11.03 21.57
C ALA A 302 23.09 -9.75 21.20
N PHE A 303 22.44 -9.11 22.16
CA PHE A 303 21.72 -7.86 21.96
C PHE A 303 22.63 -6.74 21.45
N TYR A 304 23.77 -6.51 22.09
CA TYR A 304 24.68 -5.43 21.66
C TYR A 304 25.32 -5.69 20.29
N ARG A 305 25.53 -6.96 19.93
CA ARG A 305 25.97 -7.33 18.57
C ARG A 305 24.87 -7.01 17.55
N ALA A 306 23.64 -7.44 17.81
CA ALA A 306 22.50 -7.18 16.95
C ALA A 306 22.19 -5.68 16.81
N TYR A 307 22.22 -4.94 17.92
CA TYR A 307 22.01 -3.49 17.97
C TYR A 307 23.06 -2.75 17.11
N ARG A 308 24.33 -3.17 17.19
CA ARG A 308 25.40 -2.64 16.35
C ARG A 308 25.14 -2.94 14.87
N THR A 309 24.82 -4.18 14.50
CA THR A 309 24.53 -4.55 13.11
C THR A 309 23.42 -3.69 12.53
N PHE A 310 22.33 -3.49 13.29
CA PHE A 310 21.22 -2.65 12.83
C PHE A 310 21.62 -1.18 12.70
N ALA A 311 22.39 -0.64 13.65
CA ALA A 311 22.93 0.72 13.56
C ALA A 311 23.84 0.92 12.35
N GLU A 312 24.65 -0.09 11.98
CA GLU A 312 25.51 -0.06 10.79
C GLU A 312 24.68 -0.08 9.50
N ILE A 313 23.60 -0.88 9.43
CA ILE A 313 22.65 -0.85 8.30
C ILE A 313 22.04 0.54 8.14
N LEU A 314 21.53 1.14 9.22
CA LEU A 314 20.91 2.48 9.21
C LEU A 314 21.88 3.59 8.76
N LEU A 315 23.19 3.36 8.84
CA LEU A 315 24.24 4.30 8.44
C LEU A 315 24.77 4.06 7.02
N ARG A 316 24.22 3.09 6.28
CA ARG A 316 24.56 2.87 4.87
C ARG A 316 24.20 4.11 4.03
N PRO A 317 25.12 4.66 3.22
CA PRO A 317 24.85 5.85 2.42
C PRO A 317 23.67 5.70 1.47
N GLU A 318 23.48 4.52 0.89
CA GLU A 318 22.38 4.22 -0.03
C GLU A 318 20.98 4.26 0.61
N LEU A 319 20.91 4.20 1.95
CA LEU A 319 19.64 4.29 2.71
C LEU A 319 19.37 5.69 3.26
N GLN A 320 20.34 6.61 3.20
CA GLN A 320 20.23 7.96 3.77
C GLN A 320 19.80 8.95 2.70
N LEU A 321 18.53 9.34 2.75
CA LEU A 321 18.01 10.45 1.96
C LEU A 321 18.36 11.77 2.67
N GLU A 322 19.18 12.61 2.06
CA GLU A 322 19.54 13.93 2.58
C GLU A 322 18.92 15.04 1.73
N PHE A 323 18.29 16.03 2.38
CA PHE A 323 17.71 17.21 1.72
C PHE A 323 17.68 18.42 2.64
N ARG A 324 17.69 19.62 2.04
CA ARG A 324 17.63 20.88 2.77
C ARG A 324 16.19 21.35 2.93
N LEU A 325 15.82 21.73 4.16
CA LEU A 325 14.59 22.48 4.43
C LEU A 325 14.89 23.98 4.35
N SER A 326 14.29 24.64 3.37
CA SER A 326 14.28 26.09 3.20
C SER A 326 13.16 26.72 4.03
N PRO A 327 13.22 28.03 4.34
CA PRO A 327 12.09 28.74 4.95
C PRO A 327 10.79 28.49 4.17
N GLY A 328 9.75 28.05 4.88
CA GLY A 328 8.45 27.68 4.34
C GLY A 328 8.31 26.21 3.96
N ASP A 329 9.37 25.41 4.06
CA ASP A 329 9.25 23.96 3.94
C ASP A 329 8.74 23.34 5.24
N CYS A 330 7.71 22.50 5.16
CA CYS A 330 7.21 21.69 6.25
C CYS A 330 7.30 20.20 5.89
N LEU A 331 8.11 19.45 6.63
CA LEU A 331 8.20 18.00 6.52
C LEU A 331 7.17 17.35 7.43
N ILE A 332 6.37 16.43 6.89
CA ILE A 332 5.46 15.56 7.64
C ILE A 332 5.99 14.13 7.48
N PHE A 333 6.20 13.40 8.58
CA PHE A 333 6.71 12.03 8.49
C PHE A 333 6.18 11.09 9.57
N ASP A 334 6.12 9.81 9.20
CA ASP A 334 5.78 8.66 10.03
C ASP A 334 6.94 8.34 10.97
N ASN A 335 6.77 8.70 12.25
CA ASN A 335 7.79 8.53 13.28
C ASN A 335 7.80 7.11 13.89
N VAL A 336 6.86 6.23 13.51
CA VAL A 336 7.00 4.79 13.82
C VAL A 336 7.82 4.03 12.79
N ARG A 337 8.03 4.62 11.61
CA ARG A 337 8.76 3.99 10.49
C ARG A 337 10.08 4.67 10.19
N LEU A 338 10.05 5.98 9.95
CA LEU A 338 11.21 6.71 9.46
C LEU A 338 12.08 7.20 10.61
N LEU A 339 13.37 6.91 10.50
CA LEU A 339 14.37 7.55 11.32
C LEU A 339 14.75 8.86 10.64
N HIS A 340 14.88 9.92 11.44
CA HIS A 340 15.33 11.21 10.96
C HIS A 340 16.68 11.58 11.55
N ALA A 341 17.44 12.37 10.79
CA ALA A 341 18.81 12.75 11.08
C ALA A 341 19.05 14.21 10.70
N ARG A 342 20.21 14.72 11.08
CA ARG A 342 20.67 16.04 10.66
C ARG A 342 22.17 16.03 10.47
N THR A 343 22.65 16.55 9.34
CA THR A 343 24.09 16.76 9.14
C THR A 343 24.62 17.84 10.11
N ALA A 344 25.93 17.86 10.35
CA ALA A 344 26.53 18.93 11.14
C ALA A 344 26.37 20.27 10.43
N PHE A 345 26.34 21.38 11.17
CA PHE A 345 26.28 22.72 10.59
C PHE A 345 27.18 23.70 11.35
N ALA A 346 27.59 24.75 10.65
CA ALA A 346 28.35 25.83 11.26
C ALA A 346 27.44 26.71 12.12
N GLU A 347 27.87 27.03 13.35
CA GLU A 347 27.11 27.86 14.32
C GLU A 347 27.02 29.36 13.93
N ASN A 348 27.29 29.70 12.67
CA ASN A 348 27.39 31.07 12.17
C ASN A 348 26.13 31.57 11.45
N GLY A 349 24.98 30.92 11.62
CA GLY A 349 23.72 31.32 10.96
C GLY A 349 22.47 30.97 11.76
N ALA A 350 21.42 31.78 11.60
CA ALA A 350 20.12 31.54 12.23
C ALA A 350 19.47 30.28 11.64
N ARG A 351 19.17 29.30 12.49
CA ARG A 351 18.37 28.11 12.16
C ARG A 351 17.23 28.01 13.16
N HIS A 352 16.00 28.00 12.65
CA HIS A 352 14.78 27.96 13.45
C HIS A 352 13.75 27.08 12.75
N LEU A 353 13.47 25.92 13.35
CA LEU A 353 12.35 25.08 12.98
C LEU A 353 11.34 25.04 14.14
N GLN A 354 10.07 24.91 13.81
CA GLN A 354 9.02 24.54 14.77
C GLN A 354 8.58 23.11 14.50
N GLY A 355 8.60 22.30 15.55
CA GLY A 355 8.14 20.93 15.50
C GLY A 355 6.82 20.72 16.25
N THR A 356 6.05 19.73 15.81
CA THR A 356 4.90 19.22 16.56
C THR A 356 4.74 17.72 16.27
N TYR A 357 3.94 17.05 17.11
CA TYR A 357 3.57 15.66 16.92
C TYR A 357 2.08 15.57 16.61
N ALA A 358 1.70 14.61 15.78
CA ALA A 358 0.31 14.28 15.47
C ALA A 358 0.16 12.76 15.42
N ASP A 359 -1.03 12.28 15.01
CA ASP A 359 -1.27 10.85 14.86
C ASP A 359 -1.77 10.40 13.49
N MET A 360 -1.26 9.23 13.07
CA MET A 360 -1.50 8.60 11.77
C MET A 360 -2.97 8.21 11.57
N ASP A 361 -3.71 7.90 12.64
CA ASP A 361 -5.14 7.58 12.55
C ASP A 361 -5.96 8.79 12.08
N GLY A 362 -5.66 9.99 12.57
CA GLY A 362 -6.28 11.22 12.08
C GLY A 362 -6.00 11.43 10.59
N LEU A 363 -4.72 11.34 10.20
CA LEU A 363 -4.29 11.50 8.81
C LEU A 363 -4.96 10.49 7.87
N ALA A 364 -4.92 9.20 8.23
CA ALA A 364 -5.52 8.13 7.45
C ALA A 364 -7.05 8.26 7.39
N GLY A 365 -7.69 8.70 8.49
CA GLY A 365 -9.11 9.00 8.54
C GLY A 365 -9.51 10.13 7.58
N THR A 366 -8.74 11.23 7.56
CA THR A 366 -8.96 12.33 6.62
C THR A 366 -8.78 11.87 5.17
N LEU A 367 -7.73 11.10 4.87
CA LEU A 367 -7.52 10.52 3.54
C LEU A 367 -8.70 9.65 3.09
N ALA A 368 -9.20 8.80 3.99
CA ALA A 368 -10.35 7.94 3.71
C ALA A 368 -11.63 8.75 3.43
N VAL A 369 -11.83 9.90 4.10
CA VAL A 369 -12.93 10.82 3.82
C VAL A 369 -12.77 11.51 2.47
N LEU A 370 -11.58 12.01 2.14
CA LEU A 370 -11.30 12.66 0.85
C LEU A 370 -11.59 11.70 -0.32
N ARG A 371 -11.19 10.43 -0.20
CA ARG A 371 -11.43 9.37 -1.21
C ARG A 371 -12.89 8.93 -1.34
N ARG A 372 -13.83 9.48 -0.56
CA ARG A 372 -15.26 9.30 -0.81
C ARG A 372 -15.75 10.12 -2.00
N ASP A 373 -15.06 11.21 -2.33
CA ASP A 373 -15.30 11.95 -3.56
C ASP A 373 -14.79 11.11 -4.76
N PRO A 374 -15.67 10.74 -5.72
CA PRO A 374 -15.29 9.97 -6.89
C PRO A 374 -14.12 10.55 -7.69
N ALA A 375 -14.02 11.89 -7.79
CA ALA A 375 -12.95 12.53 -8.55
C ALA A 375 -11.60 12.39 -7.84
N VAL A 376 -11.58 12.58 -6.51
CA VAL A 376 -10.38 12.36 -5.69
C VAL A 376 -9.98 10.89 -5.68
N ALA A 377 -10.94 9.98 -5.63
CA ALA A 377 -10.70 8.54 -5.68
C ALA A 377 -10.08 8.13 -7.02
N ALA A 378 -10.61 8.65 -8.14
CA ALA A 378 -10.10 8.43 -9.49
C ALA A 378 -8.66 8.92 -9.64
N GLU A 379 -8.37 10.16 -9.25
CA GLU A 379 -7.00 10.69 -9.31
C GLU A 379 -6.06 9.91 -8.39
N SER A 380 -6.48 9.56 -7.17
CA SER A 380 -5.70 8.70 -6.26
C SER A 380 -5.36 7.35 -6.90
N PHE A 381 -6.31 6.73 -7.59
CA PHE A 381 -6.09 5.45 -8.25
C PHE A 381 -5.11 5.57 -9.43
N LEU A 382 -5.21 6.63 -10.23
CA LEU A 382 -4.26 6.87 -11.33
C LEU A 382 -2.85 7.17 -10.82
N ASP A 383 -2.74 7.91 -9.71
CA ASP A 383 -1.45 8.18 -9.06
C ASP A 383 -0.84 6.87 -8.51
N GLU A 384 -1.64 6.02 -7.86
CA GLU A 384 -1.22 4.69 -7.39
C GLU A 384 -0.75 3.78 -8.54
N LEU A 385 -1.43 3.81 -9.69
CA LEU A 385 -0.96 3.09 -10.89
C LEU A 385 0.38 3.65 -11.38
N GLY A 386 0.54 4.97 -11.46
CA GLY A 386 1.79 5.60 -11.89
C GLY A 386 2.97 5.26 -10.97
N GLU A 387 2.76 5.29 -9.66
CA GLU A 387 3.75 4.88 -8.66
C GLU A 387 4.18 3.43 -8.83
N LEU A 388 3.21 2.54 -9.11
CA LEU A 388 3.46 1.12 -9.32
C LEU A 388 4.28 0.85 -10.58
N PHE A 389 4.02 1.56 -11.69
CA PHE A 389 4.86 1.48 -12.89
C PHE A 389 6.27 2.03 -12.65
N ALA A 390 6.41 3.10 -11.87
CA ALA A 390 7.70 3.72 -11.58
C ALA A 390 8.55 2.97 -10.54
N GLY A 391 7.90 2.20 -9.64
CA GLY A 391 8.52 1.49 -8.53
C GLY A 391 8.59 -0.02 -8.75
N GLU A 392 7.61 -0.77 -8.23
CA GLU A 392 7.58 -2.25 -8.28
C GLU A 392 7.66 -2.80 -9.72
N GLY A 393 7.14 -2.05 -10.70
CA GLY A 393 7.23 -2.34 -12.13
C GLY A 393 8.63 -2.30 -12.71
N ALA A 394 9.62 -1.76 -12.00
CA ALA A 394 11.01 -1.77 -12.41
C ALA A 394 11.74 -3.10 -12.13
N ALA A 395 11.07 -4.08 -11.50
CA ALA A 395 11.63 -5.42 -11.30
C ALA A 395 11.61 -6.25 -12.59
N GLU A 396 12.59 -7.16 -12.74
CA GLU A 396 12.70 -8.10 -13.86
C GLU A 396 11.43 -8.95 -14.04
N TYR A 397 11.00 -9.13 -15.29
CA TYR A 397 9.82 -9.91 -15.64
C TYR A 397 10.15 -11.39 -15.80
N LEU A 398 9.89 -12.22 -14.78
CA LEU A 398 9.86 -13.69 -14.87
C LEU A 398 11.07 -14.34 -15.61
N GLY A 399 12.26 -13.75 -15.51
CA GLY A 399 13.49 -14.23 -16.15
C GLY A 399 13.75 -13.72 -17.57
N GLU A 400 12.94 -12.79 -18.08
CA GLU A 400 13.12 -12.09 -19.35
C GLU A 400 13.89 -10.76 -19.15
N GLU A 401 14.55 -10.27 -20.20
CA GLU A 401 15.41 -9.06 -20.14
C GLU A 401 14.63 -7.72 -20.07
N VAL A 402 13.32 -7.76 -19.82
CA VAL A 402 12.44 -6.59 -19.65
C VAL A 402 11.92 -6.51 -18.22
N THR A 403 11.64 -5.30 -17.74
CA THR A 403 10.88 -5.14 -16.48
C THR A 403 9.39 -5.34 -16.71
N MET A 404 8.64 -5.65 -15.64
CA MET A 404 7.18 -5.77 -15.72
C MET A 404 6.50 -4.51 -16.29
N ALA A 405 6.94 -3.32 -15.86
CA ALA A 405 6.44 -2.06 -16.39
C ALA A 405 6.77 -1.89 -17.88
N GLN A 406 8.01 -2.20 -18.30
CA GLN A 406 8.39 -2.14 -19.71
C GLN A 406 7.52 -3.05 -20.56
N HIS A 407 7.31 -4.29 -20.12
CA HIS A 407 6.43 -5.26 -20.78
C HIS A 407 5.00 -4.70 -20.97
N MET A 408 4.40 -4.21 -19.89
CA MET A 408 3.05 -3.62 -19.92
C MET A 408 2.96 -2.37 -20.82
N LEU A 409 3.96 -1.48 -20.78
CA LEU A 409 4.04 -0.28 -21.63
C LEU A 409 4.24 -0.64 -23.11
N GLN A 410 5.07 -1.66 -23.42
CA GLN A 410 5.25 -2.17 -24.78
C GLN A 410 3.94 -2.75 -25.32
N SER A 411 3.25 -3.56 -24.52
CA SER A 411 1.97 -4.16 -24.89
C SER A 411 0.94 -3.10 -25.27
N ALA A 412 0.80 -2.04 -24.47
CA ALA A 412 -0.04 -0.89 -24.79
C ALA A 412 0.39 -0.13 -26.05
N ALA A 413 1.69 0.10 -26.22
CA ALA A 413 2.23 0.79 -27.40
C ALA A 413 1.98 0.00 -28.69
N ARG A 414 2.04 -1.34 -28.64
CA ARG A 414 1.68 -2.21 -29.78
C ARG A 414 0.19 -2.14 -30.09
N ALA A 415 -0.66 -2.18 -29.07
CA ALA A 415 -2.10 -2.00 -29.24
C ALA A 415 -2.43 -0.66 -29.94
N GLN A 416 -1.76 0.43 -29.57
CA GLN A 416 -1.89 1.71 -30.25
C GLN A 416 -1.41 1.69 -31.70
N GLN A 417 -0.27 1.04 -31.98
CA GLN A 417 0.27 0.89 -33.34
C GLN A 417 -0.69 0.12 -34.26
N ASP A 418 -1.38 -0.87 -33.72
CA ASP A 418 -2.37 -1.67 -34.45
C ASP A 418 -3.73 -0.97 -34.59
N GLY A 419 -3.88 0.26 -34.06
CA GLY A 419 -5.11 1.04 -34.14
C GLY A 419 -6.24 0.48 -33.26
N ALA A 420 -5.90 -0.21 -32.18
CA ALA A 420 -6.88 -0.73 -31.23
C ALA A 420 -7.68 0.41 -30.57
N PRO A 421 -8.95 0.18 -30.21
CA PRO A 421 -9.75 1.16 -29.46
C PRO A 421 -9.15 1.41 -28.06
N ASP A 422 -9.42 2.59 -27.50
CA ASP A 422 -8.84 3.04 -26.23
C ASP A 422 -8.98 2.03 -25.08
N HIS A 423 -10.12 1.33 -24.95
CA HIS A 423 -10.33 0.34 -23.90
C HIS A 423 -9.40 -0.88 -24.04
N LEU A 424 -9.08 -1.30 -25.27
CA LEU A 424 -8.13 -2.39 -25.51
C LEU A 424 -6.69 -1.96 -25.29
N VAL A 425 -6.35 -0.70 -25.60
CA VAL A 425 -5.05 -0.12 -25.22
C VAL A 425 -4.90 -0.12 -23.70
N ALA A 426 -5.95 0.26 -22.96
CA ALA A 426 -5.95 0.20 -21.50
C ALA A 426 -5.85 -1.24 -20.97
N ALA A 427 -6.55 -2.19 -21.58
CA ALA A 427 -6.47 -3.59 -21.21
C ALA A 427 -5.05 -4.15 -21.43
N ALA A 428 -4.44 -3.86 -22.58
CA ALA A 428 -3.06 -4.21 -22.89
C ALA A 428 -2.07 -3.59 -21.89
N LEU A 429 -2.26 -2.32 -21.52
CA LEU A 429 -1.45 -1.65 -20.52
C LEU A 429 -1.56 -2.30 -19.13
N LEU A 430 -2.74 -2.79 -18.74
CA LEU A 430 -3.03 -3.21 -17.37
C LEU A 430 -3.15 -4.73 -17.19
N HIS A 431 -2.86 -5.53 -18.23
CA HIS A 431 -3.12 -6.98 -18.23
C HIS A 431 -2.42 -7.73 -17.08
N ASP A 432 -1.19 -7.35 -16.77
CA ASP A 432 -0.37 -7.97 -15.73
C ASP A 432 -0.38 -7.22 -14.38
N ILE A 433 -1.31 -6.28 -14.18
CA ILE A 433 -1.42 -5.50 -12.93
C ILE A 433 -1.63 -6.41 -11.69
N GLY A 434 -2.14 -7.63 -11.89
CA GLY A 434 -2.33 -8.62 -10.83
C GLY A 434 -1.04 -9.18 -10.23
N HIS A 435 0.11 -9.00 -10.89
CA HIS A 435 1.40 -9.45 -10.37
C HIS A 435 1.94 -8.58 -9.22
N PHE A 436 1.49 -7.33 -9.10
CA PHE A 436 2.02 -6.41 -8.11
C PHE A 436 1.46 -6.59 -6.71
N HIS A 437 0.36 -7.33 -6.52
CA HIS A 437 -0.35 -7.34 -5.25
C HIS A 437 -0.65 -8.76 -4.78
N GLY A 438 0.03 -9.16 -3.71
CA GLY A 438 -0.16 -10.43 -3.01
C GLY A 438 1.13 -10.86 -2.30
N PRO A 439 1.07 -11.76 -1.30
CA PRO A 439 2.26 -12.34 -0.68
C PRO A 439 3.05 -13.28 -1.61
N LEU A 440 2.64 -13.38 -2.89
CA LEU A 440 3.25 -14.25 -3.88
C LEU A 440 4.03 -13.39 -4.88
N HIS A 441 5.35 -13.36 -4.72
CA HIS A 441 6.26 -12.69 -5.64
C HIS A 441 6.31 -13.51 -6.95
N GLY A 442 6.78 -12.92 -8.06
CA GLY A 442 6.93 -13.62 -9.34
C GLY A 442 7.73 -14.94 -9.27
N THR A 443 8.49 -15.14 -8.21
CA THR A 443 9.18 -16.40 -7.85
C THR A 443 8.24 -17.57 -7.53
N ASP A 444 6.98 -17.34 -7.15
CA ASP A 444 6.02 -18.40 -6.82
C ASP A 444 5.37 -19.05 -8.06
N LEU A 445 5.43 -18.39 -9.22
CA LEU A 445 5.14 -19.06 -10.50
C LEU A 445 6.15 -20.18 -10.79
N MET A 446 7.41 -19.98 -10.39
CA MET A 446 8.48 -20.97 -10.49
C MET A 446 8.36 -22.08 -9.43
N SER A 447 7.47 -21.93 -8.43
CA SER A 447 7.18 -22.96 -7.42
C SER A 447 5.97 -23.83 -7.77
N GLY A 448 5.39 -23.66 -8.97
CA GLY A 448 4.39 -24.55 -9.55
C GLY A 448 2.93 -24.27 -9.15
N THR A 449 2.64 -23.08 -8.63
CA THR A 449 1.27 -22.66 -8.27
C THR A 449 0.79 -21.55 -9.20
N ASP A 450 -0.39 -21.69 -9.82
CA ASP A 450 -1.01 -20.61 -10.59
C ASP A 450 -1.36 -19.45 -9.65
N ASN A 451 -0.72 -18.30 -9.86
CA ASN A 451 -0.92 -17.10 -9.04
C ASN A 451 -2.20 -16.33 -9.39
N ARG A 452 -2.99 -16.79 -10.38
CA ARG A 452 -4.28 -16.20 -10.80
C ARG A 452 -4.20 -14.70 -11.09
N HIS A 453 -3.03 -14.17 -11.49
CA HIS A 453 -2.80 -12.74 -11.68
C HIS A 453 -3.81 -12.10 -12.65
N SER A 454 -4.22 -12.78 -13.72
CA SER A 454 -5.21 -12.24 -14.66
C SER A 454 -6.56 -11.96 -14.00
N HIS A 455 -7.00 -12.85 -13.09
CA HIS A 455 -8.26 -12.68 -12.36
C HIS A 455 -8.12 -11.61 -11.28
N THR A 456 -7.06 -11.68 -10.48
CA THR A 456 -6.75 -10.70 -9.43
C THR A 456 -6.64 -9.28 -10.01
N GLY A 457 -5.98 -9.15 -11.17
CA GLY A 457 -5.84 -7.89 -11.88
C GLY A 457 -7.19 -7.36 -12.37
N ALA A 458 -7.97 -8.19 -13.08
CA ALA A 458 -9.30 -7.80 -13.56
C ALA A 458 -10.26 -7.40 -12.43
N ASP A 459 -10.27 -8.16 -11.33
CA ASP A 459 -11.12 -7.91 -10.17
C ASP A 459 -10.76 -6.57 -9.51
N ARG A 460 -9.47 -6.24 -9.43
CA ARG A 460 -9.00 -4.94 -8.93
C ARG A 460 -9.39 -3.77 -9.83
N LEU A 461 -9.41 -3.99 -11.14
CA LEU A 461 -9.77 -2.96 -12.13
C LEU A 461 -11.30 -2.76 -12.25
N THR A 462 -12.10 -3.75 -11.86
CA THR A 462 -13.58 -3.72 -11.98
C THR A 462 -14.27 -2.51 -11.34
N PRO A 463 -13.85 -1.99 -10.17
CA PRO A 463 -14.40 -0.77 -9.59
C PRO A 463 -14.14 0.51 -10.41
N TRP A 464 -13.22 0.45 -11.38
CA TRP A 464 -12.69 1.61 -12.10
C TRP A 464 -12.99 1.56 -13.59
N PHE A 465 -12.97 0.39 -14.22
CA PHE A 465 -13.14 0.22 -15.66
C PHE A 465 -14.30 -0.74 -16.01
N GLY A 466 -14.76 -0.66 -17.26
CA GLY A 466 -15.78 -1.56 -17.78
C GLY A 466 -15.30 -2.94 -18.21
N PRO A 467 -16.22 -3.90 -18.46
CA PRO A 467 -15.88 -5.24 -18.93
C PRO A 467 -15.06 -5.20 -20.22
N GLU A 468 -15.22 -4.17 -21.05
CA GLU A 468 -14.40 -3.91 -22.23
C GLU A 468 -12.90 -3.71 -21.92
N VAL A 469 -12.53 -3.36 -20.69
CA VAL A 469 -11.15 -3.34 -20.20
C VAL A 469 -10.87 -4.57 -19.34
N THR A 470 -11.75 -4.91 -18.41
CA THR A 470 -11.45 -5.92 -17.38
C THR A 470 -11.55 -7.36 -17.87
N GLU A 471 -12.45 -7.69 -18.80
CA GLU A 471 -12.55 -9.06 -19.32
C GLU A 471 -11.37 -9.42 -20.22
N PRO A 472 -10.87 -8.56 -21.13
CA PRO A 472 -9.64 -8.88 -21.87
C PRO A 472 -8.44 -9.08 -20.94
N VAL A 473 -8.33 -8.27 -19.86
CA VAL A 473 -7.34 -8.48 -18.79
C VAL A 473 -7.55 -9.83 -18.10
N ARG A 474 -8.79 -10.27 -17.83
CA ARG A 474 -9.05 -11.57 -17.20
C ARG A 474 -8.68 -12.75 -18.12
N LEU A 475 -8.97 -12.60 -19.42
CA LEU A 475 -8.91 -13.65 -20.42
C LEU A 475 -7.51 -13.86 -21.02
N HIS A 476 -6.58 -12.91 -20.91
CA HIS A 476 -5.29 -12.99 -21.62
C HIS A 476 -4.48 -14.27 -21.33
N VAL A 477 -4.54 -14.82 -20.11
CA VAL A 477 -3.91 -16.12 -19.77
C VAL A 477 -4.63 -17.28 -20.46
N ALA A 478 -5.96 -17.30 -20.43
CA ALA A 478 -6.76 -18.33 -21.09
C ALA A 478 -6.57 -18.29 -22.62
N ALA A 479 -6.42 -17.09 -23.19
CA ALA A 479 -6.12 -16.88 -24.60
C ALA A 479 -4.83 -17.58 -25.03
N LYS A 480 -3.80 -17.64 -24.17
CA LYS A 480 -2.56 -18.41 -24.45
C LYS A 480 -2.85 -19.90 -24.65
N ARG A 481 -3.65 -20.49 -23.77
CA ARG A 481 -4.05 -21.92 -23.84
C ARG A 481 -4.89 -22.19 -25.08
N TYR A 482 -5.79 -21.26 -25.42
CA TYR A 482 -6.60 -21.30 -26.62
C TYR A 482 -5.72 -21.26 -27.89
N LEU A 483 -4.84 -20.26 -28.02
CA LEU A 483 -3.95 -20.12 -29.19
C LEU A 483 -3.04 -21.34 -29.38
N CYS A 484 -2.52 -21.94 -28.31
CA CYS A 484 -1.76 -23.19 -28.40
C CYS A 484 -2.59 -24.38 -28.92
N ALA A 485 -3.91 -24.37 -28.72
CA ALA A 485 -4.80 -25.43 -29.18
C ALA A 485 -5.23 -25.24 -30.63
N VAL A 486 -5.48 -24.00 -31.07
CA VAL A 486 -6.05 -23.71 -32.39
C VAL A 486 -5.01 -23.29 -33.45
N GLU A 487 -3.83 -22.82 -33.04
CA GLU A 487 -2.73 -22.41 -33.92
C GLU A 487 -1.49 -23.31 -33.73
N PRO A 488 -1.28 -24.32 -34.59
CA PRO A 488 -0.19 -25.31 -34.41
C PRO A 488 1.22 -24.71 -34.33
N ALA A 489 1.43 -23.53 -34.93
CA ALA A 489 2.72 -22.83 -34.91
C ALA A 489 2.92 -21.96 -33.66
N TYR A 490 1.85 -21.63 -32.94
CA TYR A 490 1.89 -20.64 -31.86
C TYR A 490 2.71 -21.13 -30.66
N PHE A 491 2.60 -22.42 -30.29
CA PHE A 491 3.41 -22.99 -29.20
C PHE A 491 4.93 -22.80 -29.43
N GLY A 492 5.39 -22.89 -30.67
CA GLY A 492 6.80 -22.71 -31.02
C GLY A 492 7.28 -21.25 -31.00
N ALA A 493 6.37 -20.28 -30.88
CA ALA A 493 6.68 -18.85 -30.79
C ALA A 493 6.69 -18.33 -29.34
N LEU A 494 6.29 -19.15 -28.36
CA LEU A 494 6.30 -18.78 -26.95
C LEU A 494 7.73 -18.68 -26.41
N SER A 495 7.94 -17.75 -25.47
CA SER A 495 9.19 -17.71 -24.69
C SER A 495 9.29 -18.90 -23.73
N GLU A 496 10.50 -19.17 -23.23
CA GLU A 496 10.72 -20.26 -22.26
C GLU A 496 9.85 -20.10 -21.00
N ALA A 497 9.74 -18.86 -20.48
CA ALA A 497 8.86 -18.53 -19.36
C ALA A 497 7.37 -18.78 -19.69
N SER A 498 6.92 -18.41 -20.90
CA SER A 498 5.54 -18.64 -21.35
C SER A 498 5.22 -20.13 -21.51
N VAL A 499 6.18 -20.96 -21.93
CA VAL A 499 6.04 -22.43 -22.00
C VAL A 499 5.92 -23.04 -20.60
N HIS A 500 6.75 -22.60 -19.65
CA HIS A 500 6.70 -23.10 -18.27
C HIS A 500 5.34 -22.78 -17.61
N THR A 501 4.91 -21.52 -17.70
CA THR A 501 3.63 -21.08 -17.12
C THR A 501 2.43 -21.78 -17.76
N LEU A 502 2.48 -22.07 -19.07
CA LEU A 502 1.42 -22.82 -19.75
C LEU A 502 1.21 -24.23 -19.13
N GLN A 503 2.27 -24.91 -18.70
CA GLN A 503 2.17 -26.22 -18.05
C GLN A 503 1.48 -26.12 -16.69
N VAL A 504 1.84 -25.12 -15.90
CA VAL A 504 1.22 -24.85 -14.58
C VAL A 504 -0.26 -24.47 -14.72
N GLN A 505 -0.63 -23.85 -15.85
CA GLN A 505 -1.99 -23.39 -16.16
C GLN A 505 -2.88 -24.45 -16.86
N GLY A 506 -2.44 -25.71 -16.92
CA GLY A 506 -3.24 -26.82 -17.46
C GLY A 506 -3.06 -27.10 -18.95
N GLY A 507 -2.06 -26.49 -19.61
CA GLY A 507 -1.71 -26.78 -21.01
C GLY A 507 -2.69 -26.23 -22.06
N PRO A 508 -2.52 -26.61 -23.34
CA PRO A 508 -3.45 -26.25 -24.41
C PRO A 508 -4.88 -26.69 -24.09
N MET A 509 -5.86 -25.89 -24.48
CA MET A 509 -7.28 -26.20 -24.27
C MET A 509 -7.73 -27.47 -24.99
N SER A 510 -8.63 -28.22 -24.36
CA SER A 510 -9.41 -29.29 -24.98
C SER A 510 -10.44 -28.72 -25.99
N PRO A 511 -10.99 -29.54 -26.91
CA PRO A 511 -12.01 -29.08 -27.85
C PRO A 511 -13.25 -28.46 -27.19
N GLU A 512 -13.63 -28.93 -26.01
CA GLU A 512 -14.75 -28.38 -25.24
C GLU A 512 -14.41 -27.01 -24.65
N GLU A 513 -13.20 -26.84 -24.12
CA GLU A 513 -12.71 -25.55 -23.62
C GLU A 513 -12.55 -24.52 -24.73
N VAL A 514 -12.08 -24.95 -25.91
CA VAL A 514 -11.99 -24.10 -27.12
C VAL A 514 -13.38 -23.57 -27.50
N ALA A 515 -14.37 -24.45 -27.63
CA ALA A 515 -15.73 -24.04 -27.97
C ALA A 515 -16.35 -23.11 -26.90
N ALA A 516 -16.06 -23.34 -25.62
CA ALA A 516 -16.50 -22.48 -24.53
C ALA A 516 -15.83 -21.10 -24.57
N TYR A 517 -14.53 -21.05 -24.87
CA TYR A 517 -13.77 -19.80 -25.00
C TYR A 517 -14.28 -18.98 -26.20
N GLU A 518 -14.43 -19.59 -27.38
CA GLU A 518 -14.93 -18.92 -28.59
C GLU A 518 -16.36 -18.37 -28.44
N ALA A 519 -17.19 -19.04 -27.65
CA ALA A 519 -18.55 -18.59 -27.36
C ALA A 519 -18.62 -17.44 -26.33
N GLY A 520 -17.50 -17.13 -25.66
CA GLY A 520 -17.42 -16.10 -24.62
C GLY A 520 -17.40 -14.68 -25.20
N PRO A 521 -18.07 -13.71 -24.54
CA PRO A 521 -17.86 -12.30 -24.87
C PRO A 521 -16.39 -11.92 -24.61
N HIS A 522 -15.84 -11.00 -25.39
CA HIS A 522 -14.44 -10.55 -25.30
C HIS A 522 -13.38 -11.62 -25.58
N ALA A 523 -13.73 -12.77 -26.16
CA ALA A 523 -12.77 -13.81 -26.52
C ALA A 523 -11.71 -13.33 -27.54
N GLU A 524 -12.16 -12.60 -28.57
CA GLU A 524 -11.30 -11.98 -29.58
C GLU A 524 -10.40 -10.90 -28.96
N ASP A 525 -10.97 -10.08 -28.07
CA ASP A 525 -10.25 -9.04 -27.34
C ASP A 525 -9.15 -9.64 -26.44
N GLY A 526 -9.43 -10.72 -25.73
CA GLY A 526 -8.45 -11.46 -24.93
C GLY A 526 -7.33 -12.06 -25.77
N VAL A 527 -7.65 -12.54 -26.98
CA VAL A 527 -6.65 -12.99 -27.96
C VAL A 527 -5.79 -11.83 -28.45
N ALA A 528 -6.37 -10.67 -28.73
CA ALA A 528 -5.63 -9.48 -29.14
C ALA A 528 -4.64 -9.04 -28.07
N VAL A 529 -5.09 -8.91 -26.80
CA VAL A 529 -4.24 -8.58 -25.66
C VAL A 529 -3.10 -9.59 -25.52
N ARG A 530 -3.38 -10.89 -25.62
CA ARG A 530 -2.35 -11.93 -25.51
C ARG A 530 -1.27 -11.82 -26.59
N ARG A 531 -1.65 -11.48 -27.82
CA ARG A 531 -0.68 -11.29 -28.91
C ARG A 531 0.23 -10.09 -28.66
N TRP A 532 -0.30 -8.97 -28.15
CA TRP A 532 0.54 -7.81 -27.81
C TRP A 532 1.47 -8.09 -26.64
N ASP A 533 0.98 -8.80 -25.62
CA ASP A 533 1.79 -9.34 -24.52
C ASP A 533 2.94 -10.21 -25.04
N ASP A 534 2.69 -11.20 -25.92
CA ASP A 534 3.77 -12.02 -26.49
C ASP A 534 4.84 -11.21 -27.26
N LEU A 535 4.44 -10.10 -27.90
CA LEU A 535 5.32 -9.23 -28.68
C LEU A 535 6.06 -8.19 -27.82
N ALA A 536 5.68 -8.03 -26.55
CA ALA A 536 6.14 -6.96 -25.65
C ALA A 536 7.36 -7.36 -24.81
N LYS A 537 8.38 -7.91 -25.46
CA LYS A 537 9.54 -8.56 -24.79
C LYS A 537 10.89 -8.07 -25.30
N ASP A 538 10.93 -6.88 -25.90
CA ASP A 538 12.15 -6.31 -26.48
C ASP A 538 12.81 -5.33 -25.49
N ALA A 539 13.89 -5.76 -24.84
CA ALA A 539 14.66 -4.93 -23.91
C ALA A 539 15.26 -3.66 -24.53
N SER A 540 15.40 -3.63 -25.87
CA SER A 540 15.95 -2.50 -26.61
C SER A 540 14.89 -1.53 -27.15
N ALA A 541 13.61 -1.88 -27.04
CA ALA A 541 12.53 -1.05 -27.57
C ALA A 541 12.37 0.25 -26.77
N ALA A 542 12.30 1.38 -27.49
CA ALA A 542 11.85 2.63 -26.90
C ALA A 542 10.38 2.49 -26.48
N THR A 543 10.10 2.75 -25.21
CA THR A 543 8.76 2.62 -24.61
C THR A 543 8.22 4.00 -24.22
N PRO A 544 6.93 4.26 -24.44
CA PRO A 544 6.27 5.42 -23.84
C PRO A 544 6.26 5.29 -22.31
N ASP A 545 6.19 6.40 -21.58
CA ASP A 545 6.05 6.40 -20.13
C ASP A 545 4.59 6.20 -19.73
N PHE A 546 4.33 5.76 -18.49
CA PHE A 546 2.95 5.67 -17.97
C PHE A 546 2.20 7.01 -18.08
N ALA A 547 2.91 8.13 -17.94
CA ALA A 547 2.35 9.47 -18.09
C ALA A 547 1.69 9.71 -19.46
N ASP A 548 2.18 9.05 -20.52
CA ASP A 548 1.59 9.15 -21.87
C ASP A 548 0.23 8.45 -21.96
N PHE A 549 0.01 7.41 -21.15
CA PHE A 549 -1.25 6.65 -21.09
C PHE A 549 -2.24 7.16 -20.03
N ARG A 550 -1.79 7.91 -19.02
CA ARG A 550 -2.63 8.45 -17.94
C ARG A 550 -3.88 9.20 -18.46
N PRO A 551 -3.82 10.07 -19.49
CA PRO A 551 -5.01 10.73 -20.02
C PRO A 551 -6.01 9.78 -20.69
N LEU A 552 -5.54 8.68 -21.28
CA LEU A 552 -6.41 7.64 -21.84
C LEU A 552 -7.14 6.90 -20.72
N LEU A 553 -6.43 6.50 -19.67
CA LEU A 553 -7.04 5.84 -18.51
C LEU A 553 -8.08 6.73 -17.83
N ALA A 554 -7.76 8.01 -17.61
CA ALA A 554 -8.67 8.97 -16.99
C ALA A 554 -10.02 9.09 -17.73
N ARG A 555 -10.02 9.03 -19.07
CA ARG A 555 -11.26 9.07 -19.88
C ARG A 555 -12.10 7.80 -19.79
N LEU A 556 -11.47 6.67 -19.46
CA LEU A 556 -12.14 5.36 -19.37
C LEU A 556 -12.64 5.04 -17.95
N LEU A 557 -12.25 5.82 -16.95
CA LEU A 557 -12.72 5.63 -15.58
C LEU A 557 -14.24 5.77 -15.51
N ARG A 558 -14.89 4.80 -14.89
CA ARG A 558 -16.32 4.81 -14.61
C ARG A 558 -16.64 5.88 -13.57
N GLU A 559 -17.74 6.59 -13.78
CA GLU A 559 -18.32 7.42 -12.73
C GLU A 559 -18.76 6.53 -11.56
N ARG A 560 -18.08 6.62 -10.41
CA ARG A 560 -18.52 5.93 -9.19
C ARG A 560 -19.87 6.52 -8.77
N ARG A 561 -20.93 5.71 -8.82
CA ARG A 561 -22.24 6.11 -8.31
C ARG A 561 -22.15 6.28 -6.77
N PRO A 562 -22.56 7.42 -6.22
CA PRO A 562 -22.63 7.59 -4.77
C PRO A 562 -23.72 6.65 -4.22
N GLY A 563 -23.34 5.63 -3.45
CA GLY A 563 -24.30 4.75 -2.77
C GLY A 563 -23.95 3.27 -2.63
N ALA A 564 -22.82 2.79 -3.14
CA ALA A 564 -22.29 1.47 -2.77
C ALA A 564 -21.38 1.62 -1.54
N GLN A 565 -21.99 1.74 -0.36
CA GLN A 565 -21.34 1.52 0.94
C GLN A 565 -22.06 0.37 1.63
#